data_AF-A0A452ZS81-F1
#
_entry.id   AF-A0A452ZS81-F1
#
_cell.length_a   1.000
_cell.length_b   1.000
_cell.length_c   1.000
_cell.angle_alpha   90.00
_cell.angle_beta   90.00
_cell.angle_gamma   90.00
#
_symmetry.space_group_name_H-M   'P 1'
#
loop_
_entity.id
_entity.type
_entity.pdbx_description
1 polymer ?
#
loop_
_entity_poly.entity_id
_entity_poly.type
_entity_poly.pdbx_seq_one_letter_code
_entity_poly.pdbx_strand_id
1 'polypeptide(L)'
;TVMKKRVFSWIKKLSFCNNTQQLENAIGLGGTAGKLYATVDIDKARVGRTRMVSPSNAPAWNESFHVYCAHDASHIIFTVKADNTVGATLIGRAYLPTGAAVLAGQRVDQWL
;
A
#
# COMPACT_ATOMS: atom_id res chain seq x y z
N THR A 1 -37.45 -53.23 -17.01
CA THR A 1 -36.19 -52.83 -17.67
C THR A 1 -36.03 -51.33 -17.57
N VAL A 2 -35.29 -50.84 -16.56
CA VAL A 2 -35.07 -49.40 -16.36
C VAL A 2 -33.59 -49.16 -16.11
N MET A 3 -33.02 -48.30 -16.95
CA MET A 3 -31.60 -48.11 -17.21
C MET A 3 -30.86 -47.43 -16.04
N LYS A 4 -29.66 -47.94 -15.78
CA LYS A 4 -28.68 -47.45 -14.81
C LYS A 4 -28.00 -46.18 -15.37
N LYS A 5 -28.35 -44.99 -14.88
CA LYS A 5 -27.66 -43.74 -15.26
C LYS A 5 -26.32 -43.65 -14.53
N ARG A 6 -25.23 -43.92 -15.26
CA ARG A 6 -23.85 -43.70 -14.78
C ARG A 6 -23.51 -42.23 -14.98
N VAL A 7 -23.38 -41.47 -13.89
CA VAL A 7 -22.92 -40.08 -13.93
C VAL A 7 -21.39 -40.10 -13.96
N PHE A 8 -20.82 -39.64 -15.07
CA PHE A 8 -19.38 -39.45 -15.22
C PHE A 8 -18.97 -38.14 -14.56
N SER A 9 -18.43 -38.21 -13.35
CA SER A 9 -17.80 -37.07 -12.67
C SER A 9 -16.34 -36.99 -13.10
N TRP A 10 -16.05 -36.20 -14.13
CA TRP A 10 -14.69 -35.91 -14.57
C TRP A 10 -14.51 -34.41 -14.77
N ILE A 11 -14.72 -33.64 -13.69
CA ILE A 11 -14.13 -32.32 -13.56
C ILE A 11 -13.03 -32.49 -12.53
N LYS A 12 -11.82 -32.78 -13.03
CA LYS A 12 -10.61 -32.71 -12.23
C LYS A 12 -10.54 -31.31 -11.64
N LYS A 13 -10.58 -31.27 -10.31
CA LYS A 13 -10.22 -30.15 -9.45
C LYS A 13 -8.93 -29.52 -10.03
N LEU A 14 -9.07 -28.42 -10.76
CA LEU A 14 -7.94 -27.54 -11.04
C LEU A 14 -7.55 -26.99 -9.68
N SER A 15 -6.50 -27.56 -9.08
CA SER A 15 -5.84 -26.94 -7.96
C SER A 15 -5.23 -25.65 -8.51
N PHE A 16 -5.95 -24.54 -8.37
CA PHE A 16 -5.39 -23.23 -8.60
C PHE A 16 -4.13 -23.15 -7.75
N CYS A 17 -3.00 -23.02 -8.43
CA CYS A 17 -1.67 -22.94 -7.85
C CYS A 17 -1.64 -21.82 -6.79
N ASN A 18 -0.97 -22.10 -5.67
CA ASN A 18 -0.62 -21.16 -4.61
C ASN A 18 0.33 -20.06 -5.14
N ASN A 19 -0.21 -19.12 -5.91
CA ASN A 19 0.57 -18.04 -6.51
C ASN A 19 0.80 -16.86 -5.55
N THR A 20 0.21 -16.91 -4.36
CA THR A 20 0.38 -15.87 -3.33
C THR A 20 1.83 -15.76 -2.88
N GLN A 21 2.56 -16.88 -2.74
CA GLN A 21 3.94 -16.87 -2.26
C GLN A 21 4.93 -16.21 -3.25
N GLN A 22 4.70 -16.34 -4.56
CA GLN A 22 5.56 -15.71 -5.57
C GLN A 22 5.27 -14.22 -5.71
N LEU A 23 3.99 -13.83 -5.62
CA LEU A 23 3.61 -12.42 -5.55
C LEU A 23 4.15 -11.80 -4.27
N GLU A 24 4.00 -12.46 -3.12
CA GLU A 24 4.55 -12.08 -1.81
C GLU A 24 6.05 -11.88 -1.87
N ASN A 25 6.82 -12.77 -2.51
CA ASN A 25 8.27 -12.59 -2.65
C ASN A 25 8.64 -11.44 -3.60
N ALA A 26 7.86 -11.22 -4.67
CA ALA A 26 8.09 -10.12 -5.62
C ALA A 26 7.67 -8.74 -5.07
N ILE A 27 6.71 -8.70 -4.14
CA ILE A 27 6.28 -7.48 -3.41
C ILE A 27 6.95 -7.34 -2.03
N GLY A 28 7.86 -8.25 -1.65
CA GLY A 28 8.61 -8.21 -0.39
C GLY A 28 7.81 -8.58 0.87
N LEU A 29 6.73 -9.34 0.76
CA LEU A 29 5.92 -9.89 1.86
C LEU A 29 6.34 -11.29 2.33
N GLY A 30 7.28 -11.97 1.67
CA GLY A 30 7.74 -13.29 2.10
C GLY A 30 8.81 -13.23 3.18
N GLY A 31 8.51 -13.67 4.41
CA GLY A 31 9.41 -14.11 5.50
C GLY A 31 10.47 -13.14 6.06
N THR A 32 10.93 -12.18 5.27
CA THR A 32 11.87 -11.09 5.55
C THR A 32 11.21 -9.79 5.10
N ALA A 33 9.93 -9.63 5.44
CA ALA A 33 9.17 -8.48 5.00
C ALA A 33 9.76 -7.21 5.64
N GLY A 34 10.26 -6.32 4.79
CA GLY A 34 10.87 -5.06 5.20
C GLY A 34 9.94 -4.23 6.07
N LYS A 35 10.50 -3.42 6.98
CA LYS A 35 9.66 -2.56 7.83
C LYS A 35 8.94 -1.53 6.96
N LEU A 36 7.67 -1.30 7.26
CA LEU A 36 6.83 -0.36 6.50
C LEU A 36 6.95 1.05 7.05
N TYR A 37 7.05 2.02 6.16
CA TYR A 37 6.99 3.44 6.51
C TYR A 37 6.33 4.26 5.40
N ALA A 38 5.83 5.43 5.77
CA ALA A 38 5.26 6.39 4.83
C ALA A 38 6.11 7.66 4.80
N THR A 39 6.21 8.29 3.64
CA THR A 39 6.76 9.64 3.48
C THR A 39 5.67 10.59 3.03
N VAL A 40 5.76 11.82 3.51
CA VAL A 40 4.92 12.93 3.07
C VAL A 40 5.79 13.86 2.23
N ASP A 41 5.37 14.07 0.98
CA ASP A 41 6.03 14.95 0.03
C ASP A 41 5.06 16.05 -0.39
N ILE A 42 5.53 17.28 -0.46
CA ILE A 42 4.81 18.40 -1.06
C ILE A 42 5.37 18.55 -2.47
N ASP A 43 4.63 17.99 -3.44
CA ASP A 43 5.10 17.75 -4.81
C ASP A 43 6.48 17.05 -4.84
N LYS A 44 7.55 17.76 -5.20
CA LYS A 44 8.92 17.21 -5.29
C LYS A 44 9.70 17.29 -3.98
N ALA A 45 9.21 18.00 -2.97
CA ALA A 45 9.91 18.23 -1.71
C ALA A 45 9.46 17.25 -0.62
N ARG A 46 10.38 16.42 -0.11
CA ARG A 46 10.08 15.54 1.02
C ARG A 46 10.07 16.33 2.32
N VAL A 47 8.95 16.28 3.03
CA VAL A 47 8.75 17.08 4.25
C VAL A 47 8.64 16.24 5.52
N GLY A 48 8.35 14.95 5.42
CA GLY A 48 8.22 14.08 6.58
C GLY A 48 8.36 12.61 6.26
N ARG A 49 8.65 11.83 7.30
CA ARG A 49 8.69 10.37 7.26
C ARG A 49 8.18 9.83 8.59
N THR A 50 7.33 8.81 8.54
CA THR A 50 6.84 8.12 9.74
C THR A 50 7.87 7.18 10.33
N ARG A 51 7.59 6.71 11.55
CA ARG A 51 8.30 5.57 12.13
C ARG A 51 8.12 4.31 11.29
N MET A 52 9.10 3.43 11.37
CA MET A 52 9.03 2.10 10.78
C MET A 52 8.14 1.20 11.63
N VAL A 53 7.21 0.50 10.99
CA VAL A 53 6.29 -0.46 11.62
C VAL A 53 6.53 -1.84 11.03
N SER A 54 6.28 -2.88 11.82
CA SER A 54 6.32 -4.25 11.33
C SER A 54 5.37 -4.44 10.14
N PRO A 55 5.72 -5.29 9.17
CA PRO A 55 4.88 -5.58 8.02
C PRO A 55 3.53 -6.15 8.48
N SER A 56 2.45 -5.53 7.99
CA SER A 56 1.06 -5.90 8.26
C SER A 56 0.23 -5.51 7.05
N ASN A 57 -0.89 -6.21 6.81
CA ASN A 57 -1.85 -5.84 5.76
C ASN A 57 -2.55 -4.51 6.04
N ALA A 58 -2.57 -4.08 7.31
CA ALA A 58 -3.14 -2.82 7.75
C ALA A 58 -2.17 -2.14 8.73
N PRO A 59 -1.09 -1.50 8.24
CA PRO A 59 -0.16 -0.78 9.09
C PRO A 59 -0.82 0.48 9.68
N ALA A 60 -0.63 0.71 10.97
CA ALA A 60 -1.11 1.91 11.66
C ALA A 60 0.06 2.70 12.25
N TRP A 61 0.31 3.89 11.71
CA TRP A 61 1.36 4.79 12.22
C TRP A 61 0.85 5.70 13.34
N ASN A 62 -0.36 6.26 13.20
CA ASN A 62 -0.93 7.22 14.16
C ASN A 62 0.08 8.32 14.53
N GLU A 63 0.65 8.96 13.51
CA GLU A 63 1.72 9.94 13.65
C GLU A 63 1.30 11.27 13.03
N SER A 64 1.65 12.37 13.69
CA SER A 64 1.28 13.73 13.31
C SER A 64 2.54 14.55 13.08
N PHE A 65 2.52 15.39 12.05
CA PHE A 65 3.64 16.26 11.70
C PHE A 65 3.20 17.71 11.71
N HIS A 66 4.06 18.59 12.21
CA HIS A 66 3.96 20.03 11.99
C HIS A 66 4.99 20.42 10.94
N VAL A 67 4.54 20.62 9.71
CA VAL A 67 5.41 20.88 8.56
C VAL A 67 5.39 22.38 8.26
N TYR A 68 6.57 22.99 8.20
CA TYR A 68 6.74 24.34 7.70
C TYR A 68 6.82 24.30 6.17
N CYS A 69 5.86 24.94 5.50
CA CYS A 69 5.72 24.90 4.05
C CYS A 69 6.11 26.25 3.44
N ALA A 70 7.04 26.24 2.49
CA ALA A 70 7.39 27.38 1.63
C ALA A 70 7.47 26.94 0.16
N HIS A 71 6.48 26.14 -0.26
CA HIS A 71 6.44 25.50 -1.58
C HIS A 71 5.14 25.83 -2.29
N ASP A 72 5.24 26.16 -3.58
CA ASP A 72 4.10 26.14 -4.49
C ASP A 72 3.90 24.70 -4.97
N ALA A 73 2.74 24.13 -4.66
CA ALA A 73 2.48 22.72 -4.94
C ALA A 73 0.99 22.47 -5.15
N SER A 74 0.68 21.69 -6.18
CA SER A 74 -0.69 21.26 -6.49
C SER A 74 -1.14 20.02 -5.71
N HIS A 75 -0.19 19.23 -5.21
CA HIS A 75 -0.47 17.96 -4.54
C HIS A 75 0.42 17.73 -3.31
N ILE A 76 -0.20 17.24 -2.25
CA ILE A 76 0.49 16.56 -1.15
C ILE A 76 0.48 15.06 -1.49
N ILE A 77 1.64 14.44 -1.47
CA ILE A 77 1.85 13.07 -1.93
C ILE A 77 2.28 12.23 -0.73
N PHE A 78 1.51 11.19 -0.44
CA PHE A 78 1.83 10.19 0.56
C PHE A 78 2.39 8.97 -0.14
N THR A 79 3.62 8.56 0.21
CA THR A 79 4.26 7.41 -0.41
C THR A 79 4.50 6.34 0.64
N VAL A 80 3.95 5.14 0.45
CA VAL A 80 4.19 3.98 1.32
C VAL A 80 5.32 3.14 0.74
N LYS A 81 6.28 2.77 1.59
CA LYS A 81 7.48 2.01 1.21
C LYS A 81 7.74 0.87 2.19
N ALA A 82 8.31 -0.22 1.67
CA ALA A 82 8.87 -1.31 2.45
C ALA A 82 10.40 -1.20 2.46
N ASP A 83 11.00 -1.14 3.65
CA ASP A 83 12.45 -1.07 3.82
C ASP A 83 13.06 -2.47 3.84
N ASN A 84 13.56 -2.93 2.69
CA ASN A 84 14.21 -4.23 2.58
C ASN A 84 15.73 -4.08 2.74
N THR A 85 16.43 -5.17 3.06
CA THR A 85 17.89 -5.19 3.29
C THR A 85 18.71 -4.66 2.12
N VAL A 86 18.22 -4.83 0.88
CA VAL A 86 18.87 -4.37 -0.35
C VAL A 86 18.46 -2.94 -0.71
N GLY A 87 17.29 -2.48 -0.25
CA GLY A 87 16.77 -1.15 -0.56
C GLY A 87 15.26 -1.03 -0.34
N ALA A 88 14.77 0.21 -0.32
CA ALA A 88 13.36 0.48 -0.10
C ALA A 88 12.53 0.24 -1.37
N THR A 89 11.55 -0.66 -1.30
CA THR A 89 10.59 -0.92 -2.36
C THR A 89 9.38 0.02 -2.21
N LEU A 90 9.00 0.67 -3.31
CA LEU A 90 7.78 1.47 -3.37
C LEU A 90 6.54 0.56 -3.40
N ILE A 91 5.63 0.74 -2.44
CA ILE A 91 4.35 0.02 -2.43
C ILE A 91 3.27 0.81 -3.18
N GLY A 92 3.16 2.11 -2.89
CA GLY A 92 2.11 2.94 -3.48
C GLY A 92 2.26 4.43 -3.18
N ARG A 93 1.51 5.23 -3.93
CA ARG A 93 1.40 6.69 -3.76
C ARG A 93 -0.06 7.11 -3.74
N ALA A 94 -0.40 7.93 -2.77
CA ALA A 94 -1.68 8.61 -2.65
C ALA A 94 -1.48 10.11 -2.86
N TYR A 95 -2.43 10.75 -3.54
CA TYR A 95 -2.35 12.15 -3.92
C TYR A 95 -3.51 12.92 -3.32
N LEU A 96 -3.21 14.00 -2.61
CA LEU A 96 -4.17 14.93 -2.06
C LEU A 96 -4.01 16.30 -2.76
N PRO A 97 -5.00 16.76 -3.54
CA PRO A 97 -4.95 18.08 -4.18
C PRO A 97 -4.98 19.21 -3.14
N THR A 98 -4.14 20.23 -3.32
CA THR A 98 -4.07 21.39 -2.41
C THR A 98 -5.15 22.44 -2.68
N GLY A 99 -5.71 22.46 -3.89
CA GLY A 99 -6.39 23.62 -4.48
C GLY A 99 -7.55 24.27 -3.71
N ALA A 100 -8.44 23.50 -3.07
CA ALA A 100 -9.63 24.08 -2.44
C ALA A 100 -9.59 24.00 -0.90
N ALA A 101 -9.63 22.79 -0.33
CA ALA A 101 -9.77 22.63 1.11
C ALA A 101 -8.49 22.97 1.88
N VAL A 102 -7.34 22.50 1.38
CA VAL A 102 -6.04 22.68 2.08
C VAL A 102 -5.60 24.14 2.05
N LEU A 103 -5.65 24.80 0.89
CA LEU A 103 -5.32 26.22 0.75
C LEU A 103 -6.26 27.14 1.54
N ALA A 104 -7.54 26.78 1.68
CA ALA A 104 -8.49 27.51 2.51
C ALA A 104 -8.30 27.31 4.03
N GLY A 105 -7.26 26.56 4.44
CA GLY A 105 -6.97 26.25 5.84
C GLY A 105 -8.01 25.35 6.51
N GLN A 106 -8.83 24.65 5.73
CA GLN A 106 -9.83 23.72 6.26
C GLN A 106 -9.16 22.40 6.66
N ARG A 107 -9.69 21.77 7.72
CA ARG A 107 -9.28 20.41 8.08
C ARG A 107 -9.79 19.42 7.03
N VAL A 108 -8.88 18.63 6.48
CA VAL A 108 -9.20 17.54 5.54
C VAL A 108 -8.98 16.20 6.25
N ASP A 109 -9.98 15.33 6.18
CA ASP A 109 -9.93 13.95 6.70
C ASP A 109 -10.63 13.04 5.68
N GLN A 110 -9.86 12.18 5.02
CA GLN A 110 -10.34 11.37 3.89
C GLN A 110 -9.51 10.10 3.70
N TRP A 111 -10.13 9.11 3.07
CA TRP A 111 -9.46 7.92 2.55
C TRP A 111 -8.97 8.20 1.13
N LEU A 112 -7.70 7.90 0.85
CA LEU A 112 -7.02 8.14 -0.43
C LEU A 112 -6.61 6.84 -1.12
#